data_AF-A0A165PIF5-F1
#
_entry.id   AF-A0A165PIF5-F1
#
_cell.length_a   1.000
_cell.length_b   1.000
_cell.length_c   1.000
_cell.angle_alpha   90.00
_cell.angle_beta   90.00
_cell.angle_gamma   90.00
#
_symmetry.space_group_name_H-M   'P 1'
#
loop_
_entity.id
_entity.type
_entity.pdbx_description
1 polymer ?
#
loop_
_entity_poly.entity_id
_entity_poly.type
_entity_poly.pdbx_seq_one_letter_code
_entity_poly.pdbx_strand_id
1 'polypeptide(L)'
;MDPLPQYAEFETLEEVPRSEEQKDTVIFHKSSSSHGAGVVVPYPLPPTYTSSPSESRARCPPTHTFTLNSDLSVRLTSHAARDDSTPIFHNGSTISGTVELVVKSGLLSTLDSVTVSGRVDIPFNLEFPKSCDIWGKPAAPPPSLRVPGFLYSFDYELVCTVKFKPLNLSSDLVIPVRYLPRKEAGAPSPARALAYAGRSRIPGPLADPTGWKSHSIELDVRAFGVRDARVTCTVLDLLSTHSAFTVVLTRRTRTDSIDQDTCDVVGRGRSWVIVEEESIPFTRHLDGEMRLSPQLLQSFSYSPQFSLEYRVDMRIDAPGISMSTPSNQTGWLFQAPVDITSLRARDSPLPISYAPALRVGETVQPLHTSPADPSPKIYFGISGE
;
A
#
# COMPACT_ATOMS: atom_id res chain seq x y z
N MET A 1 32.89 48.18 -2.34
CA MET A 1 31.44 48.30 -2.65
C MET A 1 31.34 48.15 -4.15
N ASP A 2 31.07 46.93 -4.61
CA ASP A 2 30.91 46.64 -6.04
C ASP A 2 29.46 46.91 -6.45
N PRO A 3 29.21 47.45 -7.65
CA PRO A 3 27.85 47.68 -8.13
C PRO A 3 27.24 46.37 -8.66
N LEU A 4 25.97 46.16 -8.32
CA LEU A 4 25.12 45.07 -8.78
C LEU A 4 24.84 45.17 -10.30
N PRO A 5 24.67 44.04 -11.01
CA PRO A 5 24.30 44.05 -12.42
C PRO A 5 22.80 44.34 -12.62
N GLN A 6 22.50 45.12 -13.66
CA GLN A 6 21.16 45.44 -14.13
C GLN A 6 20.56 44.24 -14.88
N TYR A 7 19.31 43.91 -14.59
CA TYR A 7 18.53 42.91 -15.32
C TYR A 7 17.96 43.51 -16.62
N ALA A 8 18.12 42.76 -17.71
CA ALA A 8 17.56 43.05 -19.02
C ALA A 8 16.08 42.66 -19.12
N GLU A 9 15.34 43.42 -19.92
CA GLU A 9 13.92 43.28 -20.23
C GLU A 9 13.64 42.00 -21.03
N PHE A 10 12.51 41.34 -20.75
CA PHE A 10 12.03 40.17 -21.49
C PHE A 10 11.11 40.56 -22.64
N GLU A 11 11.35 39.90 -23.77
CA GLU A 11 10.67 39.99 -25.06
C GLU A 11 9.19 39.54 -25.04
N THR A 12 8.46 40.18 -25.94
CA THR A 12 7.07 40.01 -26.34
C THR A 12 6.75 38.60 -26.87
N LEU A 13 5.64 38.01 -26.42
CA LEU A 13 5.10 36.75 -26.96
C LEU A 13 4.21 37.02 -28.18
N GLU A 14 4.54 36.39 -29.32
CA GLU A 14 3.69 36.30 -30.51
C GLU A 14 2.58 35.23 -30.34
N GLU A 15 1.38 35.56 -30.81
CA GLU A 15 0.20 34.67 -30.86
C GLU A 15 0.32 33.60 -31.95
N VAL A 16 -0.05 32.36 -31.62
CA VAL A 16 -0.17 31.22 -32.54
C VAL A 16 -1.64 31.06 -32.97
N PRO A 17 -1.95 30.85 -34.27
CA PRO A 17 -3.32 30.73 -34.73
C PRO A 17 -3.93 29.33 -34.48
N ARG A 18 -5.22 29.36 -34.12
CA ARG A 18 -6.13 28.24 -33.87
C ARG A 18 -6.42 27.47 -35.17
N SER A 19 -6.25 26.15 -35.16
CA SER A 19 -6.66 25.25 -36.26
C SER A 19 -8.08 24.72 -36.03
N GLU A 20 -8.87 24.68 -37.09
CA GLU A 20 -10.26 24.22 -37.15
C GLU A 20 -10.40 22.70 -37.02
N GLU A 21 -11.50 22.27 -36.39
CA GLU A 21 -11.84 20.90 -36.04
C GLU A 21 -12.68 20.25 -37.15
N GLN A 22 -12.11 19.26 -37.85
CA GLN A 22 -12.77 18.51 -38.92
C GLN A 22 -13.46 17.25 -38.34
N LYS A 23 -14.78 17.17 -38.54
CA LYS A 23 -15.68 16.20 -37.92
C LYS A 23 -16.04 15.09 -38.91
N ASP A 24 -15.32 13.97 -38.87
CA ASP A 24 -15.66 12.79 -39.67
C ASP A 24 -16.63 11.87 -38.93
N THR A 25 -17.72 11.52 -39.62
CA THR A 25 -18.80 10.65 -39.14
C THR A 25 -18.60 9.26 -39.72
N VAL A 26 -18.32 8.26 -38.89
CA VAL A 26 -18.14 6.86 -39.32
C VAL A 26 -19.46 6.10 -39.16
N ILE A 27 -19.98 5.57 -40.27
CA ILE A 27 -21.15 4.68 -40.32
C ILE A 27 -20.65 3.23 -40.34
N PHE A 28 -21.07 2.41 -39.37
CA PHE A 28 -20.75 0.99 -39.32
C PHE A 28 -21.85 0.12 -39.95
N HIS A 29 -21.45 -0.74 -40.90
CA HIS A 29 -22.27 -1.84 -41.40
C HIS A 29 -22.00 -3.12 -40.59
N LYS A 30 -23.08 -3.80 -40.19
CA LYS A 30 -23.04 -5.06 -39.45
C LYS A 30 -22.97 -6.24 -40.42
N SER A 31 -21.89 -7.02 -40.36
CA SER A 31 -21.74 -8.26 -41.13
C SER A 31 -22.02 -9.46 -40.23
N SER A 32 -23.06 -10.23 -40.55
CA SER A 32 -23.35 -11.52 -39.92
C SER A 32 -22.51 -12.63 -40.55
N SER A 33 -21.66 -13.30 -39.80
CA SER A 33 -21.08 -14.57 -40.21
C SER A 33 -21.13 -15.57 -39.05
N SER A 34 -21.71 -16.73 -39.31
CA SER A 34 -21.90 -17.85 -38.39
C SER A 34 -20.75 -18.84 -38.56
N HIS A 35 -19.91 -19.02 -37.54
CA HIS A 35 -18.90 -20.09 -37.52
C HIS A 35 -18.84 -20.79 -36.15
N GLY A 36 -18.97 -22.13 -36.20
CA GLY A 36 -18.32 -23.13 -35.36
C GLY A 36 -18.40 -23.00 -33.84
N ALA A 37 -19.38 -23.69 -33.23
CA ALA A 37 -19.47 -23.86 -31.77
C ALA A 37 -18.33 -24.75 -31.23
N GLY A 38 -17.23 -24.12 -30.79
CA GLY A 38 -16.35 -24.70 -29.78
C GLY A 38 -17.05 -24.63 -28.42
N VAL A 39 -17.05 -25.73 -27.66
CA VAL A 39 -17.66 -25.77 -26.32
C VAL A 39 -16.82 -24.91 -25.37
N VAL A 40 -17.25 -23.66 -25.20
CA VAL A 40 -16.74 -22.74 -24.17
C VAL A 40 -17.28 -23.23 -22.83
N VAL A 41 -16.38 -23.55 -21.91
CA VAL A 41 -16.78 -23.85 -20.52
C VAL A 41 -16.81 -22.52 -19.77
N PRO A 42 -17.98 -21.95 -19.44
CA PRO A 42 -18.05 -20.72 -18.66
C PRO A 42 -17.41 -20.97 -17.29
N TYR A 43 -16.51 -20.07 -16.88
CA TYR A 43 -15.89 -20.15 -15.57
C TYR A 43 -16.98 -20.06 -14.49
N PRO A 44 -17.08 -21.03 -13.57
CA PRO A 44 -18.04 -20.95 -12.49
C PRO A 44 -17.69 -19.75 -11.60
N LEU A 45 -18.69 -18.93 -11.29
CA LEU A 45 -18.53 -17.82 -10.35
C LEU A 45 -18.03 -18.37 -9.00
N PRO A 46 -17.13 -17.65 -8.30
CA PRO A 46 -16.65 -18.07 -7.00
C PRO A 46 -17.83 -18.22 -6.02
N PRO A 47 -17.76 -19.19 -5.08
CA PRO A 47 -18.84 -19.48 -4.16
C PRO A 47 -19.25 -18.23 -3.36
N THR A 48 -20.56 -18.08 -3.18
CA THR A 48 -21.13 -16.94 -2.47
C THR A 48 -20.79 -17.00 -0.99
N TYR A 49 -19.69 -16.36 -0.56
CA TYR A 49 -19.46 -16.07 0.86
C TYR A 49 -20.50 -15.06 1.35
N THR A 50 -21.60 -15.52 1.95
CA THR A 50 -22.43 -14.64 2.77
C THR A 50 -21.65 -14.34 4.04
N SER A 51 -20.90 -13.22 4.04
CA SER A 51 -20.43 -12.64 5.28
C SER A 51 -21.68 -12.24 6.05
N SER A 52 -22.09 -13.09 7.00
CA SER A 52 -23.06 -12.70 8.02
C SER A 52 -22.58 -11.34 8.54
N PRO A 53 -23.41 -10.28 8.55
CA PRO A 53 -23.03 -9.02 9.16
C PRO A 53 -22.64 -9.36 10.59
N SER A 54 -21.34 -9.41 10.86
CA SER A 54 -20.87 -9.54 12.22
C SER A 54 -21.31 -8.25 12.85
N GLU A 55 -22.39 -8.32 13.63
CA GLU A 55 -22.75 -7.25 14.55
C GLU A 55 -21.44 -6.85 15.21
N SER A 56 -20.99 -5.62 14.92
CA SER A 56 -19.78 -5.08 15.48
C SER A 56 -20.06 -4.89 16.95
N ARG A 57 -20.01 -5.97 17.73
CA ARG A 57 -19.96 -5.92 19.17
C ARG A 57 -18.80 -4.99 19.44
N ALA A 58 -19.12 -3.82 19.97
CA ALA A 58 -18.15 -2.83 20.36
C ALA A 58 -17.21 -3.53 21.33
N ARG A 59 -16.07 -4.03 20.81
CA ARG A 59 -15.07 -4.66 21.66
C ARG A 59 -14.55 -3.55 22.53
N CYS A 60 -14.60 -3.74 23.85
CA CYS A 60 -13.91 -2.85 24.76
C CYS A 60 -12.44 -2.78 24.33
N PRO A 61 -11.88 -1.58 24.14
CA PRO A 61 -10.45 -1.42 23.83
C PRO A 61 -9.61 -2.16 24.89
N PRO A 62 -8.55 -2.90 24.51
CA PRO A 62 -7.68 -3.53 25.48
C PRO A 62 -7.00 -2.48 26.38
N THR A 63 -6.84 -2.84 27.65
CA THR A 63 -6.12 -2.06 28.64
C THR A 63 -4.73 -2.68 28.84
N HIS A 64 -3.70 -1.90 28.60
CA HIS A 64 -2.31 -2.29 28.77
C HIS A 64 -1.81 -1.80 30.13
N THR A 65 -1.03 -2.62 30.83
CA THR A 65 -0.41 -2.27 32.11
C THR A 65 1.10 -2.36 31.99
N PHE A 66 1.79 -1.26 32.25
CA PHE A 66 3.24 -1.16 32.28
C PHE A 66 3.69 -0.84 33.70
N THR A 67 4.72 -1.51 34.19
CA THR A 67 5.20 -1.35 35.56
C THR A 67 6.69 -1.04 35.57
N LEU A 68 7.09 0.00 36.28
CA LEU A 68 8.48 0.26 36.65
C LEU A 68 8.63 -0.09 38.13
N ASN A 69 9.30 -1.21 38.39
CA ASN A 69 9.38 -1.81 39.72
C ASN A 69 7.97 -2.08 40.29
N SER A 70 7.87 -2.17 41.62
CA SER A 70 6.60 -2.36 42.35
C SER A 70 5.86 -1.06 42.68
N ASP A 71 6.41 0.08 42.26
CA ASP A 71 6.07 1.37 42.87
C ASP A 71 5.45 2.33 41.85
N LEU A 72 5.65 2.12 40.55
CA LEU A 72 5.04 2.92 39.50
C LEU A 72 4.43 1.99 38.45
N SER A 73 3.17 2.21 38.12
CA SER A 73 2.50 1.54 37.02
C SER A 73 1.67 2.51 36.20
N VAL A 74 1.53 2.25 34.91
CA VAL A 74 0.72 3.02 33.99
C VAL A 74 -0.23 2.06 33.30
N ARG A 75 -1.53 2.33 33.44
CA ARG A 75 -2.60 1.66 32.71
C ARG A 75 -3.09 2.56 31.61
N LEU A 76 -3.17 2.06 30.38
CA LEU A 76 -3.69 2.85 29.24
C LEU A 76 -4.52 1.98 28.31
N THR A 77 -5.50 2.59 27.64
CA THR A 77 -6.33 1.90 26.65
C THR A 77 -5.82 2.20 25.24
N SER A 78 -5.84 1.22 24.34
CA SER A 78 -5.37 1.41 22.96
C SER A 78 -6.24 0.70 21.91
N HIS A 79 -5.90 0.84 20.63
CA HIS A 79 -6.55 0.14 19.51
C HIS A 79 -5.89 -1.20 19.15
N ALA A 80 -4.98 -1.72 19.99
CA ALA A 80 -4.35 -3.00 19.74
C ALA A 80 -5.37 -4.14 19.76
N ALA A 81 -5.01 -5.30 19.19
CA ALA A 81 -5.91 -6.46 19.18
C ALA A 81 -5.98 -7.16 20.54
N ARG A 82 -4.91 -7.03 21.35
CA ARG A 82 -4.71 -7.72 22.62
C ARG A 82 -3.99 -6.81 23.62
N ASP A 83 -4.20 -7.03 24.90
CA ASP A 83 -3.55 -6.32 26.01
C ASP A 83 -2.04 -6.61 26.15
N ASP A 84 -1.61 -7.80 25.74
CA ASP A 84 -0.20 -8.21 25.70
C ASP A 84 0.58 -7.70 24.47
N SER A 85 -0.08 -7.00 23.55
CA SER A 85 0.55 -6.41 22.37
C SER A 85 0.95 -4.95 22.58
N THR A 86 1.87 -4.44 21.76
CA THR A 86 2.27 -3.02 21.82
C THR A 86 1.06 -2.12 21.58
N PRO A 87 0.79 -1.12 22.43
CA PRO A 87 -0.32 -0.20 22.26
C PRO A 87 -0.32 0.46 20.88
N ILE A 88 -1.49 0.51 20.24
CA ILE A 88 -1.65 1.10 18.90
C ILE A 88 -2.54 2.34 18.99
N PHE A 89 -2.08 3.42 18.37
CA PHE A 89 -2.82 4.68 18.22
C PHE A 89 -2.90 5.11 16.76
N HIS A 90 -3.90 5.92 16.44
CA HIS A 90 -4.16 6.45 15.10
C HIS A 90 -4.16 7.99 15.14
N ASN A 91 -4.20 8.63 13.97
CA ASN A 91 -4.40 10.07 13.86
C ASN A 91 -5.66 10.52 14.60
N GLY A 92 -5.52 11.54 15.45
CA GLY A 92 -6.61 12.07 16.28
C GLY A 92 -7.01 11.18 17.46
N SER A 93 -6.28 10.10 17.74
CA SER A 93 -6.53 9.29 18.94
C SER A 93 -6.22 10.08 20.21
N THR A 94 -7.03 9.83 21.22
CA THR A 94 -6.81 10.31 22.57
C THR A 94 -6.21 9.19 23.41
N ILE A 95 -4.97 9.36 23.85
CA ILE A 95 -4.28 8.44 24.75
C ILE A 95 -4.76 8.73 26.16
N SER A 96 -5.60 7.86 26.71
CA SER A 96 -6.14 7.99 28.05
C SER A 96 -5.70 6.81 28.92
N GLY A 97 -5.55 7.09 30.21
CA GLY A 97 -5.06 6.11 31.15
C GLY A 97 -5.01 6.60 32.59
N THR A 98 -4.37 5.82 33.44
CA THR A 98 -4.17 6.11 34.85
C THR A 98 -2.76 5.73 35.22
N VAL A 99 -2.02 6.67 35.80
CA VAL A 99 -0.75 6.40 36.47
C VAL A 99 -1.08 6.00 37.90
N GLU A 100 -0.69 4.80 38.31
CA GLU A 100 -0.78 4.33 39.68
C GLU A 100 0.61 4.36 40.31
N LEU A 101 0.77 5.21 41.33
CA LEU A 101 1.98 5.35 42.12
C LEU A 101 1.75 4.74 43.51
N VAL A 102 2.54 3.72 43.84
CA VAL A 102 2.58 3.09 45.16
C VAL A 102 3.83 3.56 45.88
N VAL A 103 3.65 4.45 46.85
CA VAL A 103 4.74 4.91 47.72
C VAL A 103 4.89 3.89 48.84
N LYS A 104 5.95 3.09 48.79
CA LYS A 104 6.29 2.14 49.85
C LYS A 104 6.98 2.84 51.03
N SER A 105 6.70 2.35 52.24
CA SER A 105 7.42 2.76 53.45
C SER A 105 8.91 2.43 53.29
N GLY A 106 9.76 3.46 53.24
CA GLY A 106 11.21 3.30 53.04
C GLY A 106 11.82 4.32 52.07
N LEU A 107 11.05 4.83 51.11
CA LEU A 107 11.51 5.86 50.16
C LEU A 107 11.83 7.21 50.83
N LEU A 108 11.21 7.47 51.98
CA LEU A 108 11.42 8.67 52.80
C LEU A 108 11.98 8.34 54.20
N SER A 109 12.32 7.07 54.49
CA SER A 109 12.72 6.68 55.85
C SER A 109 14.04 7.27 56.32
N THR A 110 14.82 7.89 55.42
CA THR A 110 16.02 8.66 55.75
C THR A 110 15.72 10.04 56.36
N LEU A 111 14.48 10.53 56.26
CA LEU A 111 14.01 11.78 56.84
C LEU A 111 13.05 11.48 58.00
N ASP A 112 13.59 11.48 59.22
CA ASP A 112 12.87 11.52 60.50
C ASP A 112 11.68 10.56 60.69
N SER A 113 11.91 9.24 60.77
CA SER A 113 11.00 8.24 61.38
C SER A 113 9.53 8.15 60.89
N VAL A 114 9.11 8.98 59.92
CA VAL A 114 7.75 8.99 59.38
C VAL A 114 7.67 7.99 58.23
N THR A 115 6.91 6.92 58.45
CA THR A 115 6.57 5.94 57.41
C THR A 115 5.35 6.43 56.65
N VAL A 116 5.56 7.17 55.56
CA VAL A 116 4.49 7.46 54.61
C VAL A 116 4.36 6.29 53.65
N SER A 117 3.20 5.64 53.65
CA SER A 117 2.78 4.72 52.59
C SER A 117 1.46 5.20 52.02
N GLY A 118 1.29 5.06 50.70
CA GLY A 118 0.09 5.55 50.04
C GLY A 118 0.02 5.08 48.59
N ARG A 119 -1.21 4.99 48.09
CA ARG A 119 -1.51 4.73 46.68
C ARG A 119 -2.16 5.97 46.10
N VAL A 120 -1.65 6.44 44.97
CA VAL A 120 -2.21 7.57 44.24
C VAL A 120 -2.47 7.16 42.80
N ASP A 121 -3.72 7.29 42.37
CA ASP A 121 -4.14 7.04 40.99
C ASP A 121 -4.37 8.40 40.30
N ILE A 122 -3.56 8.72 39.29
CA ILE A 122 -3.56 9.98 38.57
C ILE A 122 -4.08 9.73 37.14
N PRO A 123 -5.33 10.12 36.82
CA PRO A 123 -5.85 9.98 35.46
C PRO A 123 -5.12 10.97 34.53
N PHE A 124 -4.92 10.55 33.29
CA PHE A 124 -4.38 11.41 32.24
C PHE A 124 -5.11 11.21 30.92
N ASN A 125 -5.03 12.24 30.09
CA ASN A 125 -5.62 12.28 28.77
C ASN A 125 -4.73 13.16 27.88
N LEU A 126 -4.14 12.56 26.85
CA LEU A 126 -3.21 13.19 25.92
C LEU A 126 -3.71 13.00 24.48
N GLU A 127 -3.81 14.08 23.71
CA GLU A 127 -4.07 13.95 22.28
C GLU A 127 -2.79 13.55 21.55
N PHE A 128 -2.90 12.57 20.63
CA PHE A 128 -1.77 12.26 19.75
C PHE A 128 -1.45 13.50 18.89
N PRO A 129 -0.18 13.91 18.78
CA PRO A 129 0.19 15.14 18.08
C PRO A 129 -0.30 15.12 16.62
N LYS A 130 -0.91 16.23 16.17
CA LYS A 130 -1.33 16.39 14.77
C LYS A 130 -0.17 16.73 13.84
N SER A 131 0.89 17.31 14.40
CA SER A 131 2.12 17.69 13.71
C SER A 131 3.31 17.40 14.63
N CYS A 132 4.43 17.01 14.04
CA CYS A 132 5.73 16.96 14.67
C CYS A 132 6.73 17.74 13.81
N ASP A 133 7.85 18.14 14.40
CA ASP A 133 8.98 18.67 13.65
C ASP A 133 9.76 17.49 13.04
N ILE A 134 9.77 17.40 11.71
CA ILE A 134 10.54 16.41 10.97
C ILE A 134 11.52 17.17 10.06
N TRP A 135 12.81 17.07 10.36
CA TRP A 135 13.87 17.78 9.65
C TRP A 135 13.66 19.31 9.58
N GLY A 136 13.21 19.92 10.68
CA GLY A 136 13.01 21.37 10.78
C GLY A 136 11.72 21.88 10.13
N LYS A 137 10.81 20.98 9.75
CA LYS A 137 9.53 21.31 9.11
C LYS A 137 8.36 20.68 9.87
N PRO A 138 7.29 21.44 10.13
CA PRO A 138 6.08 20.87 10.69
C PRO A 138 5.44 19.93 9.66
N ALA A 139 5.28 18.67 10.04
CA ALA A 139 4.64 17.65 9.21
C ALA A 139 3.81 16.69 10.07
N ALA A 140 2.87 15.97 9.46
CA ALA A 140 2.11 14.94 10.15
C ALA A 140 3.06 13.82 10.65
N PRO A 141 2.82 13.22 11.82
CA PRO A 141 3.67 12.16 12.33
C PRO A 141 3.76 10.96 11.38
N PRO A 142 4.95 10.39 11.14
CA PRO A 142 5.14 9.22 10.29
C PRO A 142 4.55 7.97 10.93
N PRO A 143 4.04 7.00 10.16
CA PRO A 143 3.70 5.69 10.71
C PRO A 143 4.91 5.07 11.41
N SER A 144 4.69 4.32 12.49
CA SER A 144 5.74 3.55 13.14
C SER A 144 6.40 2.60 12.15
N LEU A 145 7.68 2.82 11.89
CA LEU A 145 8.46 2.12 10.88
C LEU A 145 9.69 1.50 11.54
N ARG A 146 9.77 0.17 11.54
CA ARG A 146 10.96 -0.57 11.93
C ARG A 146 11.12 -1.76 10.98
N VAL A 147 11.73 -1.52 9.83
CA VAL A 147 11.98 -2.54 8.82
C VAL A 147 13.49 -2.75 8.70
N PRO A 148 13.99 -3.98 8.89
CA PRO A 148 15.41 -4.26 8.71
C PRO A 148 15.90 -3.84 7.33
N GLY A 149 17.07 -3.19 7.26
CA GLY A 149 17.67 -2.70 6.01
C GLY A 149 17.27 -1.29 5.60
N PHE A 150 16.38 -0.64 6.34
CA PHE A 150 15.97 0.75 6.08
C PHE A 150 16.86 1.71 6.88
N LEU A 151 17.19 2.86 6.28
CA LEU A 151 18.07 3.86 6.89
C LEU A 151 17.42 4.59 8.08
N TYR A 152 16.09 4.68 8.09
CA TYR A 152 15.33 5.37 9.12
C TYR A 152 14.36 4.43 9.82
N SER A 153 14.16 4.68 11.11
CA SER A 153 13.08 4.11 11.91
C SER A 153 12.29 5.22 12.59
N PHE A 154 10.99 5.01 12.74
CA PHE A 154 10.09 5.94 13.41
C PHE A 154 9.47 5.19 14.59
N ASP A 155 9.96 5.49 15.79
CA ASP A 155 9.50 4.91 17.04
C ASP A 155 8.83 6.00 17.89
N TYR A 156 7.83 5.59 18.69
CA TYR A 156 7.10 6.48 19.57
C TYR A 156 7.11 5.90 20.97
N GLU A 157 7.31 6.77 21.95
CA GLU A 157 7.38 6.38 23.37
C GLU A 157 6.54 7.35 24.19
N LEU A 158 5.82 6.79 25.17
CA LEU A 158 5.24 7.55 26.27
C LEU A 158 6.16 7.45 27.46
N VAL A 159 6.64 8.59 27.95
CA VAL A 159 7.57 8.66 29.08
C VAL A 159 6.81 9.22 30.29
N CYS A 160 6.70 8.42 31.35
CA CYS A 160 6.18 8.85 32.63
C CYS A 160 7.35 9.10 33.59
N THR A 161 7.63 10.38 33.87
CA THR A 161 8.71 10.80 34.78
C THR A 161 8.16 11.19 36.14
N VAL A 162 8.60 10.50 37.19
CA VAL A 162 8.31 10.87 38.59
C VAL A 162 9.54 11.57 39.16
N LYS A 163 9.39 12.82 39.62
CA LYS A 163 10.48 13.61 40.23
C LYS A 163 10.28 13.76 41.73
N PHE A 164 11.23 13.23 42.50
CA PHE A 164 11.32 13.41 43.94
C PHE A 164 12.23 14.60 44.25
N LYS A 165 11.65 15.80 44.30
CA LYS A 165 12.37 17.07 44.54
C LYS A 165 13.32 17.06 45.75
N PRO A 166 12.97 16.49 46.93
CA PRO A 166 13.86 16.52 48.09
C PRO A 166 15.18 15.77 47.88
N LEU A 167 15.19 14.77 46.99
CA LEU A 167 16.34 13.90 46.77
C LEU A 167 17.00 14.14 45.40
N ASN A 168 16.46 15.06 44.58
CA ASN A 168 16.80 15.21 43.17
C ASN A 168 16.79 13.88 42.39
N LEU A 169 15.95 12.93 42.82
CA LEU A 169 15.81 11.63 42.15
C LEU A 169 14.69 11.72 41.11
N SER A 170 14.93 11.17 39.93
CA SER A 170 13.92 10.95 38.90
C SER A 170 13.83 9.47 38.53
N SER A 171 12.64 9.01 38.22
CA SER A 171 12.41 7.67 37.67
C SER A 171 11.52 7.80 36.44
N ASP A 172 11.96 7.17 35.35
CA ASP A 172 11.30 7.23 34.05
C ASP A 172 10.78 5.84 33.69
N LEU A 173 9.46 5.74 33.50
CA LEU A 173 8.82 4.59 32.88
C LEU A 173 8.60 4.90 31.40
N VAL A 174 9.36 4.23 30.54
CA VAL A 174 9.27 4.36 29.07
C VAL A 174 8.34 3.28 28.53
N ILE A 175 7.31 3.69 27.81
CA ILE A 175 6.29 2.80 27.26
C ILE A 175 6.33 2.90 25.74
N PRO A 176 6.77 1.86 25.02
CA PRO A 176 6.77 1.87 23.56
C PRO A 176 5.33 1.85 23.05
N VAL A 177 5.03 2.71 22.09
CA VAL A 177 3.72 2.76 21.43
C VAL A 177 3.90 2.75 19.92
N ARG A 178 2.89 2.25 19.21
CA ARG A 178 2.85 2.28 17.74
C ARG A 178 1.83 3.30 17.26
N TYR A 179 2.25 4.12 16.32
CA TYR A 179 1.38 5.01 15.59
C TYR A 179 1.11 4.45 14.20
N LEU A 180 -0.16 4.18 13.90
CA LEU A 180 -0.62 3.71 12.59
C LEU A 180 -1.65 4.72 12.05
N PRO A 181 -1.26 5.67 11.19
CA PRO A 181 -2.22 6.58 10.59
C PRO A 181 -3.31 5.81 9.83
N ARG A 182 -4.53 6.33 9.91
CA ARG A 182 -5.70 5.84 9.17
C ARG A 182 -5.85 6.70 7.92
N LYS A 183 -5.42 6.18 6.78
CA LYS A 183 -5.66 6.75 5.46
C LYS A 183 -6.70 5.90 4.75
N GLU A 184 -7.74 6.57 4.29
CA GLU A 184 -8.83 5.94 3.54
C GLU A 184 -8.47 5.84 2.05
N ALA A 185 -8.74 4.70 1.45
CA ALA A 185 -8.68 4.53 0.00
C ALA A 185 -9.72 5.40 -0.69
N GLY A 186 -9.44 5.84 -1.92
CA GLY A 186 -10.45 6.45 -2.77
C GLY A 186 -11.57 5.46 -3.12
N ALA A 187 -12.78 5.98 -3.32
CA ALA A 187 -13.91 5.17 -3.76
C ALA A 187 -13.61 4.52 -5.13
N PRO A 188 -14.01 3.27 -5.37
CA PRO A 188 -13.93 2.68 -6.70
C PRO A 188 -14.84 3.45 -7.68
N SER A 189 -14.57 3.31 -8.97
CA SER A 189 -15.49 3.78 -10.02
C SER A 189 -16.88 3.15 -9.83
N PRO A 190 -17.98 3.83 -10.22
CA PRO A 190 -19.33 3.29 -10.08
C PRO A 190 -19.50 1.90 -10.73
N ALA A 191 -18.92 1.69 -11.92
CA ALA A 191 -19.00 0.42 -12.62
C ALA A 191 -18.27 -0.71 -11.87
N ARG A 192 -17.11 -0.42 -11.27
CA ARG A 192 -16.39 -1.37 -10.41
C ARG A 192 -17.11 -1.62 -9.08
N ALA A 193 -17.72 -0.60 -8.49
CA ALA A 193 -18.55 -0.76 -7.30
C ALA A 193 -19.72 -1.70 -7.56
N LEU A 194 -20.42 -1.53 -8.69
CA LEU A 194 -21.49 -2.43 -9.13
C LEU A 194 -20.98 -3.86 -9.34
N ALA A 195 -19.80 -4.02 -9.95
CA ALA A 195 -19.19 -5.34 -10.12
C ALA A 195 -18.88 -6.03 -8.77
N TYR A 196 -18.31 -5.30 -7.81
CA TYR A 196 -18.06 -5.82 -6.47
C TYR A 196 -19.36 -6.17 -5.73
N ALA A 197 -20.39 -5.33 -5.81
CA ALA A 197 -21.68 -5.56 -5.17
C ALA A 197 -22.41 -6.76 -5.78
N GLY A 198 -22.44 -6.85 -7.12
CA GLY A 198 -23.10 -7.92 -7.86
C GLY A 198 -22.26 -9.20 -8.01
N ARG A 199 -21.02 -9.20 -7.54
CA ARG A 199 -20.03 -10.28 -7.74
C ARG A 199 -19.86 -10.68 -9.20
N SER A 200 -19.97 -9.70 -10.09
CA SER A 200 -19.76 -9.89 -11.53
C SER A 200 -18.33 -9.55 -11.91
N ARG A 201 -17.91 -9.94 -13.12
CA ARG A 201 -16.60 -9.57 -13.67
C ARG A 201 -16.41 -8.05 -13.63
N ILE A 202 -15.19 -7.60 -13.36
CA ILE A 202 -14.84 -6.17 -13.44
C ILE A 202 -15.01 -5.71 -14.89
N PRO A 203 -15.73 -4.62 -15.17
CA PRO A 203 -15.82 -4.06 -16.52
C PRO A 203 -14.42 -3.72 -17.04
N GLY A 204 -14.12 -4.03 -18.30
CA GLY A 204 -12.84 -3.69 -18.93
C GLY A 204 -12.64 -2.18 -19.13
N PRO A 205 -11.47 -1.74 -19.60
CA PRO A 205 -11.12 -0.32 -19.76
C PRO A 205 -12.07 0.46 -20.68
N LEU A 206 -12.68 -0.18 -21.67
CA LEU A 206 -13.68 0.45 -22.53
C LEU A 206 -15.01 0.72 -21.79
N ALA A 207 -15.41 -0.20 -20.90
CA ALA A 207 -16.66 -0.09 -20.14
C ALA A 207 -16.51 0.72 -18.84
N ASP A 208 -15.28 0.89 -18.34
CA ASP A 208 -14.96 1.66 -17.13
C ASP A 208 -13.66 2.46 -17.26
N PRO A 209 -13.59 3.45 -18.17
CA PRO A 209 -12.34 4.19 -18.42
C PRO A 209 -11.81 4.90 -17.17
N THR A 210 -12.68 5.26 -16.22
CA THR A 210 -12.29 5.91 -14.96
C THR A 210 -11.66 4.96 -13.94
N GLY A 211 -12.01 3.67 -13.99
CA GLY A 211 -11.46 2.66 -13.09
C GLY A 211 -10.08 2.14 -13.52
N TRP A 212 -9.70 2.31 -14.78
CA TRP A 212 -8.49 1.76 -15.36
C TRP A 212 -7.44 2.84 -15.62
N LYS A 213 -6.17 2.48 -15.40
CA LYS A 213 -5.01 3.27 -15.83
C LYS A 213 -4.34 2.55 -16.99
N SER A 214 -4.64 2.96 -18.21
CA SER A 214 -4.08 2.37 -19.42
C SER A 214 -2.72 2.97 -19.75
N HIS A 215 -1.79 2.12 -20.17
CA HIS A 215 -0.47 2.53 -20.66
C HIS A 215 -0.17 1.74 -21.92
N SER A 216 0.16 2.45 -23.01
CA SER A 216 0.62 1.83 -24.25
C SER A 216 2.14 1.68 -24.18
N ILE A 217 2.64 0.51 -24.60
CA ILE A 217 4.07 0.21 -24.57
C ILE A 217 4.44 -0.44 -25.89
N GLU A 218 5.32 0.23 -26.64
CA GLU A 218 5.92 -0.33 -27.84
C GLU A 218 7.15 -1.16 -27.46
N LEU A 219 7.23 -2.37 -27.99
CA LEU A 219 8.20 -3.37 -27.58
C LEU A 219 9.09 -3.80 -28.74
N ASP A 220 10.36 -3.41 -28.65
CA ASP A 220 11.42 -4.00 -29.48
C ASP A 220 11.96 -5.26 -28.80
N VAL A 221 11.66 -6.41 -29.38
CA VAL A 221 12.01 -7.71 -28.81
C VAL A 221 13.00 -8.44 -29.71
N ARG A 222 14.09 -8.93 -29.10
CA ARG A 222 15.01 -9.86 -29.75
C ARG A 222 14.69 -11.28 -29.31
N ALA A 223 14.24 -12.10 -30.26
CA ALA A 223 13.96 -13.51 -30.01
C ALA A 223 15.21 -14.36 -30.29
N PHE A 224 15.52 -15.26 -29.35
CA PHE A 224 16.63 -16.23 -29.46
C PHE A 224 18.01 -15.60 -29.67
N GLY A 225 18.22 -14.37 -29.19
CA GLY A 225 19.52 -13.69 -29.17
C GLY A 225 20.11 -13.29 -30.53
N VAL A 226 19.50 -13.68 -31.66
CA VAL A 226 20.10 -13.52 -33.00
C VAL A 226 19.25 -12.71 -33.96
N ARG A 227 17.94 -12.58 -33.75
CA ARG A 227 17.05 -11.88 -34.70
C ARG A 227 16.20 -10.83 -34.01
N ASP A 228 16.26 -9.61 -34.53
CA ASP A 228 15.28 -8.58 -34.22
C ASP A 228 13.95 -9.06 -34.81
N ALA A 229 13.01 -9.38 -33.93
CA ALA A 229 11.71 -9.91 -34.32
C ALA A 229 10.71 -8.77 -34.23
N ARG A 230 10.24 -8.28 -35.39
CA ARG A 230 8.99 -7.52 -35.44
C ARG A 230 7.89 -8.48 -35.02
N VAL A 231 7.12 -8.14 -33.98
CA VAL A 231 6.17 -9.04 -33.30
C VAL A 231 5.38 -9.88 -34.31
N THR A 232 5.74 -11.17 -34.42
CA THR A 232 4.99 -12.16 -35.21
C THR A 232 4.03 -12.90 -34.29
N CYS A 233 2.98 -13.52 -34.84
CA CYS A 233 1.96 -14.27 -34.08
C CYS A 233 2.58 -15.30 -33.10
N THR A 234 3.75 -15.88 -33.43
CA THR A 234 4.49 -16.82 -32.56
C THR A 234 5.05 -16.18 -31.28
N VAL A 235 5.39 -14.89 -31.30
CA VAL A 235 5.85 -14.16 -30.10
C VAL A 235 4.67 -13.90 -29.17
N LEU A 236 3.50 -13.55 -29.72
CA LEU A 236 2.28 -13.34 -28.93
C LEU A 236 1.84 -14.62 -28.22
N ASP A 237 1.97 -15.79 -28.84
CA ASP A 237 1.65 -17.07 -28.18
C ASP A 237 2.62 -17.39 -27.03
N LEU A 238 3.91 -17.09 -27.19
CA LEU A 238 4.89 -17.24 -26.11
C LEU A 238 4.61 -16.27 -24.96
N LEU A 239 4.27 -15.02 -25.29
CA LEU A 239 3.87 -13.99 -24.33
C LEU A 239 2.52 -14.30 -23.66
N SER A 240 1.66 -15.08 -24.30
CA SER A 240 0.38 -15.50 -23.71
C SER A 240 0.55 -16.55 -22.60
N THR A 241 1.75 -17.09 -22.41
CA THR A 241 2.02 -17.99 -21.29
C THR A 241 2.02 -17.23 -19.96
N HIS A 242 1.44 -17.80 -18.91
CA HIS A 242 1.34 -17.15 -17.60
C HIS A 242 2.72 -16.84 -16.96
N SER A 243 3.79 -17.49 -17.44
CA SER A 243 5.16 -17.29 -17.00
C SER A 243 5.92 -16.28 -17.84
N ALA A 244 5.32 -15.80 -18.94
CA ALA A 244 5.96 -14.83 -19.81
C ALA A 244 6.14 -13.47 -19.16
N PHE A 245 5.28 -13.13 -18.21
CA PHE A 245 5.32 -11.87 -17.50
C PHE A 245 5.37 -12.10 -16.00
N THR A 246 6.17 -11.28 -15.34
CA THR A 246 6.12 -11.14 -13.90
C THR A 246 5.63 -9.75 -13.57
N VAL A 247 4.52 -9.68 -12.85
CA VAL A 247 4.01 -8.45 -12.25
C VAL A 247 4.33 -8.49 -10.76
N VAL A 248 5.00 -7.48 -10.23
CA VAL A 248 5.38 -7.39 -8.81
C VAL A 248 4.91 -6.06 -8.21
N LEU A 249 4.64 -6.06 -6.91
CA LEU A 249 4.61 -4.82 -6.13
C LEU A 249 6.00 -4.64 -5.55
N THR A 250 6.66 -3.56 -5.92
CA THR A 250 7.89 -3.13 -5.28
C THR A 250 7.58 -2.05 -4.25
N ARG A 251 8.32 -2.10 -3.16
CA ARG A 251 8.41 -1.06 -2.15
C ARG A 251 9.74 -0.35 -2.35
N ARG A 252 9.69 0.97 -2.34
CA ARG A 252 10.83 1.84 -2.58
C ARG A 252 10.95 2.83 -1.43
N THR A 253 12.15 2.97 -0.89
CA THR A 253 12.46 4.10 -0.01
C THR A 253 13.49 5.00 -0.62
N ARG A 254 13.15 6.29 -0.66
CA ARG A 254 14.04 7.34 -1.15
C ARG A 254 14.55 8.13 0.03
N THR A 255 15.85 8.42 0.02
CA THR A 255 16.51 9.25 1.01
C THR A 255 17.42 10.24 0.31
N ASP A 256 17.39 11.51 0.70
CA ASP A 256 18.19 12.57 0.05
C ASP A 256 19.70 12.43 0.32
N SER A 257 20.08 11.82 1.44
CA SER A 257 21.47 11.82 1.93
C SER A 257 22.39 10.81 1.24
N ILE A 258 21.84 9.79 0.60
CA ILE A 258 22.59 8.71 -0.04
C ILE A 258 21.78 8.31 -1.28
N ASP A 259 22.42 8.19 -2.46
CA ASP A 259 21.85 7.59 -3.69
C ASP A 259 21.47 6.09 -3.51
N GLN A 260 21.20 5.66 -2.29
CA GLN A 260 20.79 4.33 -1.91
C GLN A 260 19.26 4.25 -2.00
N ASP A 261 18.80 4.07 -3.22
CA ASP A 261 17.43 3.67 -3.49
C ASP A 261 17.26 2.17 -3.19
N THR A 262 16.67 1.84 -2.03
CA THR A 262 16.36 0.44 -1.73
C THR A 262 15.03 0.09 -2.35
N CYS A 263 15.02 -0.97 -3.16
CA CYS A 263 13.84 -1.51 -3.81
C CYS A 263 13.67 -2.98 -3.42
N ASP A 264 12.52 -3.31 -2.83
CA ASP A 264 12.21 -4.68 -2.41
C ASP A 264 10.86 -5.16 -2.95
N VAL A 265 10.81 -6.42 -3.41
CA VAL A 265 9.58 -7.03 -3.93
C VAL A 265 8.73 -7.49 -2.75
N VAL A 266 7.59 -6.84 -2.55
CA VAL A 266 6.66 -7.07 -1.43
C VAL A 266 5.36 -7.78 -1.82
N GLY A 267 5.15 -7.99 -3.13
CA GLY A 267 4.02 -8.73 -3.67
C GLY A 267 4.30 -9.27 -5.07
N ARG A 268 3.66 -10.37 -5.43
CA ARG A 268 3.71 -10.95 -6.78
C ARG A 268 2.30 -11.17 -7.31
N GLY A 269 2.07 -10.69 -8.54
CA GLY A 269 0.85 -10.86 -9.29
C GLY A 269 0.79 -12.24 -9.93
N ARG A 270 -0.43 -12.77 -10.04
CA ARG A 270 -0.77 -13.94 -10.85
C ARG A 270 -1.61 -13.45 -12.02
N SER A 271 -1.28 -13.89 -13.23
CA SER A 271 -2.04 -13.57 -14.43
C SER A 271 -2.64 -14.83 -15.08
N TRP A 272 -3.72 -14.63 -15.83
CA TRP A 272 -4.39 -15.66 -16.60
C TRP A 272 -4.97 -15.09 -17.89
N VAL A 273 -5.04 -15.91 -18.92
CA VAL A 273 -5.64 -15.53 -20.22
C VAL A 273 -7.15 -15.49 -20.07
N ILE A 274 -7.76 -14.46 -20.66
CA ILE A 274 -9.19 -14.37 -20.80
C ILE A 274 -9.55 -14.87 -22.19
N VAL A 275 -10.45 -15.84 -22.27
CA VAL A 275 -11.06 -16.22 -23.54
C VAL A 275 -12.28 -15.32 -23.73
N GLU A 276 -12.15 -14.31 -24.59
CA GLU A 276 -13.29 -13.51 -25.03
C GLU A 276 -13.96 -14.17 -26.24
N GLU A 277 -15.29 -14.11 -26.30
CA GLU A 277 -16.08 -14.72 -27.39
C GLU A 277 -15.73 -14.11 -28.77
N GLU A 278 -15.26 -12.87 -28.77
CA GLU A 278 -14.80 -12.15 -29.95
C GLU A 278 -13.29 -11.88 -29.83
N SER A 279 -12.48 -12.91 -30.07
CA SER A 279 -11.02 -12.71 -30.09
C SER A 279 -10.64 -11.78 -31.24
N ILE A 280 -10.18 -10.57 -30.93
CA ILE A 280 -9.58 -9.69 -31.93
C ILE A 280 -8.29 -10.37 -32.42
N PRO A 281 -8.11 -10.58 -33.73
CA PRO A 281 -6.87 -11.13 -34.27
C PRO A 281 -5.67 -10.33 -33.76
N PHE A 282 -4.59 -11.03 -33.39
CA PHE A 282 -3.33 -10.45 -32.89
C PHE A 282 -3.40 -9.81 -31.50
N THR A 283 -4.59 -9.56 -30.96
CA THR A 283 -4.72 -9.11 -29.57
C THR A 283 -4.78 -10.28 -28.59
N ARG A 284 -4.16 -10.09 -27.42
CA ARG A 284 -4.26 -11.02 -26.28
C ARG A 284 -4.60 -10.25 -25.01
N HIS A 285 -5.60 -10.74 -24.29
CA HIS A 285 -6.05 -10.18 -23.03
C HIS A 285 -5.67 -11.11 -21.87
N LEU A 286 -4.92 -10.56 -20.92
CA LEU A 286 -4.52 -11.22 -19.69
C LEU A 286 -5.11 -10.42 -18.53
N ASP A 287 -5.86 -11.09 -17.66
CA ASP A 287 -6.25 -10.54 -16.37
C ASP A 287 -5.23 -10.98 -15.32
N GLY A 288 -5.14 -10.23 -14.22
CA GLY A 288 -4.33 -10.64 -13.10
C GLY A 288 -4.76 -10.06 -11.76
N GLU A 289 -4.36 -10.76 -10.71
CA GLU A 289 -4.60 -10.38 -9.32
C GLU A 289 -3.30 -10.55 -8.53
N MET A 290 -3.02 -9.58 -7.68
CA MET A 290 -1.87 -9.60 -6.78
C MET A 290 -2.33 -9.71 -5.35
N ARG A 291 -1.77 -10.69 -4.64
CA ARG A 291 -1.93 -10.83 -3.19
C ARG A 291 -0.88 -9.98 -2.48
N LEU A 292 -1.34 -9.16 -1.56
CA LEU A 292 -0.48 -8.26 -0.81
C LEU A 292 -0.09 -8.86 0.54
N SER A 293 1.14 -8.58 0.96
CA SER A 293 1.59 -8.93 2.31
C SER A 293 0.80 -8.14 3.37
N PRO A 294 0.42 -8.76 4.50
CA PRO A 294 -0.21 -8.06 5.62
C PRO A 294 0.78 -7.11 6.32
N GLN A 295 2.07 -7.21 6.01
CA GLN A 295 3.13 -6.36 6.57
C GLN A 295 3.38 -5.09 5.75
N LEU A 296 2.56 -4.84 4.71
CA LEU A 296 2.64 -3.59 3.97
C LEU A 296 2.34 -2.42 4.89
N LEU A 297 3.13 -1.37 4.72
CA LEU A 297 2.96 -0.12 5.42
C LEU A 297 2.28 0.89 4.49
N GLN A 298 1.55 1.82 5.08
CA GLN A 298 0.93 2.90 4.32
C GLN A 298 1.98 3.72 3.55
N SER A 299 1.68 4.17 2.33
CA SER A 299 2.54 5.11 1.61
C SER A 299 2.58 6.46 2.34
N PHE A 300 3.77 7.07 2.42
CA PHE A 300 3.96 8.43 2.93
C PHE A 300 5.21 9.08 2.33
N SER A 301 5.24 10.41 2.30
CA SER A 301 6.36 11.16 1.73
C SER A 301 6.61 12.44 2.54
N TYR A 302 7.88 12.63 2.87
CA TYR A 302 8.46 13.83 3.47
C TYR A 302 9.59 14.29 2.55
N SER A 303 9.20 14.71 1.35
CA SER A 303 10.14 15.10 0.32
C SER A 303 10.94 16.36 0.71
N PRO A 304 12.25 16.40 0.41
CA PRO A 304 13.06 15.38 -0.26
C PRO A 304 13.66 14.29 0.66
N GLN A 305 13.59 14.46 1.98
CA GLN A 305 14.40 13.69 2.93
C GLN A 305 14.08 12.21 2.99
N PHE A 306 12.79 11.85 2.94
CA PHE A 306 12.36 10.46 3.05
C PHE A 306 11.02 10.22 2.38
N SER A 307 10.88 9.16 1.57
CA SER A 307 9.57 8.66 1.16
C SER A 307 9.52 7.14 1.21
N LEU A 308 8.33 6.62 1.51
CA LEU A 308 7.98 5.21 1.37
C LEU A 308 6.92 5.10 0.29
N GLU A 309 7.32 4.60 -0.87
CA GLU A 309 6.52 4.51 -2.08
C GLU A 309 6.34 3.07 -2.52
N TYR A 310 5.27 2.79 -3.26
CA TYR A 310 5.06 1.49 -3.88
C TYR A 310 4.80 1.64 -5.37
N ARG A 311 5.23 0.65 -6.14
CA ARG A 311 5.01 0.58 -7.57
C ARG A 311 4.60 -0.81 -7.99
N VAL A 312 3.65 -0.89 -8.90
CA VAL A 312 3.41 -2.10 -9.67
C VAL A 312 4.39 -2.08 -10.83
N ASP A 313 5.35 -2.99 -10.78
CA ASP A 313 6.33 -3.17 -11.85
C ASP A 313 6.01 -4.45 -12.63
N MET A 314 6.18 -4.39 -13.94
CA MET A 314 5.99 -5.54 -14.82
C MET A 314 7.24 -5.73 -15.67
N ARG A 315 7.63 -6.99 -15.90
CA ARG A 315 8.72 -7.36 -16.81
C ARG A 315 8.36 -8.61 -17.61
N ILE A 316 9.08 -8.83 -18.70
CA ILE A 316 9.01 -10.03 -19.53
C ILE A 316 10.07 -11.02 -19.04
N ASP A 317 9.64 -12.17 -18.57
CA ASP A 317 10.49 -13.28 -18.10
C ASP A 317 10.43 -14.51 -19.03
N ALA A 318 9.84 -14.35 -20.22
CA ALA A 318 9.66 -15.44 -21.16
C ALA A 318 11.00 -16.01 -21.66
N PRO A 319 11.24 -17.34 -21.58
CA PRO A 319 12.50 -17.94 -22.01
C PRO A 319 12.82 -17.63 -23.48
N GLY A 320 14.07 -17.22 -23.74
CA GLY A 320 14.54 -16.89 -25.09
C GLY A 320 14.12 -15.50 -25.58
N ILE A 321 13.39 -14.73 -24.77
CA ILE A 321 13.15 -13.31 -25.01
C ILE A 321 14.12 -12.49 -24.15
N SER A 322 14.83 -11.57 -24.79
CA SER A 322 15.60 -10.53 -24.10
C SER A 322 15.11 -9.17 -24.57
N MET A 323 14.81 -8.28 -23.63
CA MET A 323 14.51 -6.88 -23.95
C MET A 323 15.81 -6.13 -24.22
N SER A 324 15.87 -5.40 -25.34
CA SER A 324 16.94 -4.42 -25.58
C SER A 324 16.64 -3.15 -24.79
N THR A 325 16.79 -3.19 -23.48
CA THR A 325 16.63 -1.97 -22.67
C THR A 325 17.86 -1.08 -22.85
N PRO A 326 17.68 0.24 -23.04
CA PRO A 326 18.80 1.17 -22.95
C PRO A 326 19.52 1.01 -21.61
N SER A 327 20.83 1.17 -21.58
CA SER A 327 21.75 0.69 -20.52
C SER A 327 21.45 1.12 -19.07
N ASN A 328 20.47 2.00 -18.85
CA ASN A 328 20.13 2.57 -17.55
C ASN A 328 18.74 2.17 -17.02
N GLN A 329 17.96 1.35 -17.74
CA GLN A 329 16.66 0.89 -17.25
C GLN A 329 16.75 -0.50 -16.60
N THR A 330 16.05 -0.66 -15.48
CA THR A 330 16.06 -1.82 -14.58
C THR A 330 15.38 -3.08 -15.13
N GLY A 331 15.28 -3.22 -16.47
CA GLY A 331 14.64 -4.37 -17.11
C GLY A 331 13.11 -4.44 -16.91
N TRP A 332 12.50 -3.43 -16.29
CA TRP A 332 11.05 -3.34 -16.15
C TRP A 332 10.45 -2.79 -17.45
N LEU A 333 9.43 -3.49 -17.94
CA LEU A 333 8.60 -3.06 -19.06
C LEU A 333 7.74 -1.85 -18.68
N PHE A 334 7.23 -1.87 -17.45
CA PHE A 334 6.25 -0.90 -16.98
C PHE A 334 6.40 -0.68 -15.48
N GLN A 335 6.15 0.56 -15.05
CA GLN A 335 6.10 0.94 -13.64
C GLN A 335 4.93 1.90 -13.40
N ALA A 336 4.01 1.55 -12.51
CA ALA A 336 2.94 2.43 -12.06
C ALA A 336 2.99 2.68 -10.55
N PRO A 337 2.98 3.94 -10.08
CA PRO A 337 2.89 4.23 -8.65
C PRO A 337 1.54 3.79 -8.09
N VAL A 338 1.57 3.22 -6.88
CA VAL A 338 0.38 2.81 -6.13
C VAL A 338 0.45 3.33 -4.71
N ASP A 339 -0.69 3.83 -4.23
CA ASP A 339 -0.86 4.26 -2.85
C ASP A 339 -1.40 3.11 -1.99
N ILE A 340 -0.63 2.71 -0.98
CA ILE A 340 -1.08 1.78 0.04
C ILE A 340 -1.76 2.57 1.16
N THR A 341 -2.96 2.14 1.52
CA THR A 341 -3.84 2.78 2.51
C THR A 341 -4.23 1.77 3.59
N SER A 342 -4.60 2.26 4.78
CA SER A 342 -4.92 1.41 5.94
C SER A 342 -6.42 1.16 6.11
N LEU A 343 -7.27 1.97 5.46
CA LEU A 343 -8.72 1.81 5.45
C LEU A 343 -9.25 1.73 4.02
N ARG A 344 -10.29 0.92 3.82
CA ARG A 344 -11.10 0.94 2.59
C ARG A 344 -11.91 2.23 2.48
N ALA A 345 -12.31 2.56 1.26
CA ALA A 345 -13.31 3.59 1.02
C ALA A 345 -14.58 3.29 1.82
N ARG A 346 -15.08 4.30 2.54
CA ARG A 346 -16.30 4.25 3.32
C ARG A 346 -17.48 3.91 2.40
N ASP A 347 -18.37 3.06 2.89
CA ASP A 347 -19.57 2.61 2.18
C ASP A 347 -19.32 1.92 0.82
N SER A 348 -18.07 1.59 0.50
CA SER A 348 -17.73 0.84 -0.72
C SER A 348 -17.94 -0.67 -0.52
N PRO A 349 -18.47 -1.37 -1.53
CA PRO A 349 -18.46 -2.83 -1.55
C PRO A 349 -17.03 -3.37 -1.47
N LEU A 350 -16.88 -4.55 -0.86
CA LEU A 350 -15.58 -5.19 -0.70
C LEU A 350 -15.07 -5.72 -2.05
N PRO A 351 -13.78 -5.51 -2.38
CA PRO A 351 -13.17 -6.19 -3.50
C PRO A 351 -13.26 -7.71 -3.33
N ILE A 352 -13.63 -8.42 -4.40
CA ILE A 352 -13.70 -9.89 -4.42
C ILE A 352 -12.63 -10.47 -5.34
N SER A 353 -12.12 -11.66 -5.06
CA SER A 353 -11.15 -12.32 -5.94
C SER A 353 -11.78 -12.65 -7.29
N TYR A 354 -11.03 -12.43 -8.37
CA TYR A 354 -11.37 -12.92 -9.71
C TYR A 354 -10.39 -13.98 -10.20
N ALA A 355 -9.32 -14.23 -9.44
CA ALA A 355 -8.37 -15.28 -9.77
C ALA A 355 -9.09 -16.64 -9.92
N PRO A 356 -8.86 -17.36 -11.02
CA PRO A 356 -9.40 -18.70 -11.21
C PRO A 356 -8.83 -19.65 -10.15
N ALA A 357 -9.47 -20.81 -9.99
CA ALA A 357 -8.91 -21.89 -9.19
C ALA A 357 -7.45 -22.19 -9.63
N LEU A 358 -6.65 -22.67 -8.68
CA LEU A 358 -5.28 -23.10 -8.98
C LEU A 358 -5.31 -24.28 -9.94
N ARG A 359 -4.39 -24.29 -10.90
CA ARG A 359 -4.24 -25.44 -11.79
C ARG A 359 -3.64 -26.63 -11.02
N VAL A 360 -3.83 -27.84 -11.52
CA VAL A 360 -3.18 -29.03 -10.95
C VAL A 360 -1.66 -28.83 -11.00
N GLY A 361 -1.00 -28.94 -9.84
CA GLY A 361 0.44 -28.71 -9.68
C GLY A 361 0.84 -27.27 -9.35
N GLU A 362 -0.08 -26.30 -9.44
CA GLU A 362 0.17 -24.93 -9.01
C GLU A 362 0.02 -24.84 -7.48
N THR A 363 1.13 -24.58 -6.79
CA THR A 363 1.11 -24.34 -5.34
C THR A 363 0.93 -22.84 -5.08
N VAL A 364 0.06 -22.50 -4.11
CA VAL A 364 0.08 -21.14 -3.56
C VAL A 364 1.45 -20.94 -2.96
N GLN A 365 2.25 -20.02 -3.50
CA GLN A 365 3.45 -19.58 -2.78
C GLN A 365 2.98 -19.10 -1.41
N PRO A 366 3.44 -19.75 -0.32
CA PRO A 366 3.06 -19.31 1.01
C PRO A 366 3.65 -17.92 1.22
N LEU A 367 2.83 -16.89 1.00
CA LEU A 367 3.07 -15.59 1.58
C LEU A 367 3.03 -15.82 3.09
N HIS A 368 4.04 -15.31 3.79
CA HIS A 368 4.15 -15.36 5.24
C HIS A 368 2.93 -14.64 5.85
N THR A 369 1.81 -15.34 5.96
CA THR A 369 0.51 -14.78 6.31
C THR A 369 -0.04 -15.58 7.48
N SER A 370 -0.40 -14.85 8.54
CA SER A 370 -1.19 -15.40 9.63
C SER A 370 -2.63 -15.61 9.14
N PRO A 371 -3.30 -16.73 9.49
CA PRO A 371 -4.54 -17.19 8.84
C PRO A 371 -5.82 -16.38 9.12
N ALA A 372 -5.76 -15.17 9.69
CA ALA A 372 -6.93 -14.55 10.31
C ALA A 372 -7.61 -13.38 9.55
N ASP A 373 -7.08 -12.88 8.43
CA ASP A 373 -7.66 -11.69 7.75
C ASP A 373 -7.60 -11.81 6.21
N PRO A 374 -8.67 -11.49 5.46
CA PRO A 374 -8.60 -11.44 4.00
C PRO A 374 -7.54 -10.41 3.57
N SER A 375 -6.46 -10.90 2.98
CA SER A 375 -5.37 -10.04 2.52
C SER A 375 -5.87 -9.09 1.41
N PRO A 376 -5.42 -7.83 1.41
CA PRO A 376 -5.80 -6.89 0.37
C PRO A 376 -5.26 -7.33 -1.00
N LYS A 377 -5.94 -6.90 -2.06
CA LYS A 377 -5.73 -7.38 -3.44
C LYS A 377 -5.69 -6.22 -4.42
N ILE A 378 -4.83 -6.34 -5.43
CA ILE A 378 -4.77 -5.41 -6.57
C ILE A 378 -5.14 -6.18 -7.83
N TYR A 379 -6.03 -5.61 -8.65
CA TYR A 379 -6.39 -6.13 -9.98
C TYR A 379 -5.63 -5.37 -11.05
N PHE A 380 -5.15 -6.09 -12.05
CA PHE A 380 -4.53 -5.52 -13.23
C PHE A 380 -4.99 -6.28 -14.48
N GLY A 381 -4.92 -5.62 -15.62
CA GLY A 381 -5.28 -6.17 -16.92
C GLY A 381 -4.22 -5.73 -17.92
N ILE A 382 -3.81 -6.65 -18.79
CA ILE A 382 -2.81 -6.43 -19.82
C ILE A 382 -3.46 -6.80 -21.15
N SER A 383 -3.46 -5.85 -22.09
CA SER A 383 -3.80 -6.08 -23.48
C SER A 383 -2.56 -5.85 -24.32
N GLY A 384 -2.14 -6.83 -25.11
CA GLY A 384 -1.12 -6.66 -26.15
C GLY A 384 -1.76 -6.81 -27.52
N GLU A 385 -1.43 -5.92 -28.45
CA GLU A 385 -1.82 -5.96 -29.86
C GLU A 385 -0.70 -6.49 -30.77
#